data_AF-A0A183HF71-F1
#
_entry.id   AF-A0A183HF71-F1
#
_cell.length_a   1.000
_cell.length_b   1.000
_cell.length_c   1.000
_cell.angle_alpha   90.00
_cell.angle_beta   90.00
_cell.angle_gamma   90.00
#
_symmetry.space_group_name_H-M   'P 1'
#
loop_
_entity.id
_entity.type
_entity.pdbx_description
1 polymer ?
#
loop_
_entity_poly.entity_id
_entity_poly.type
_entity_poly.pdbx_seq_one_letter_code
_entity_poly.pdbx_strand_id
1 'polypeptide(L)'
;MFTPYMELPVSNGSDADIMNAELNYGNNFGYYGLQANLSPALCERMLCNERAKELQEIQVGLEQLILEPGEFETWSNAIRERTTNPLFKIDALKITVEMIIQLAAFTSSSQTVQYNLAKLCSFLCSDLQTFQDDMIASLLCFHEEQRSNLNDQQRKNLLLFFAEIYEKLKSKKSSKMQAFENAILEQIKEVLTADRLDDSKVKVVVEVLKLTGRYLDTDEGTSKINELLTQLNAIAKAHPAISE
;
A
#
# COMPACT_ATOMS: atom_id res chain seq x y z
N MET A 1 46.51 -39.94 -29.92
CA MET A 1 45.04 -40.04 -29.85
C MET A 1 44.49 -38.64 -30.00
N PHE A 2 43.83 -38.39 -31.13
CA PHE A 2 43.18 -37.13 -31.49
C PHE A 2 41.76 -37.14 -30.94
N THR A 3 41.34 -36.08 -30.24
CA THR A 3 39.93 -35.78 -29.96
C THR A 3 39.49 -34.63 -30.87
N PRO A 4 38.32 -34.72 -31.53
CA PRO A 4 37.91 -33.75 -32.54
C PRO A 4 37.15 -32.55 -31.95
N TYR A 5 37.27 -31.44 -32.66
CA TYR A 5 36.51 -30.21 -32.49
C TYR A 5 35.00 -30.49 -32.61
N MET A 6 34.21 -30.00 -31.64
CA MET A 6 32.79 -29.73 -31.85
C MET A 6 32.63 -28.24 -32.17
N GLU A 7 32.17 -27.95 -33.39
CA GLU A 7 31.71 -26.62 -33.79
C GLU A 7 30.44 -26.26 -32.99
N LEU A 8 30.43 -25.07 -32.39
CA LEU A 8 29.23 -24.46 -31.83
C LEU A 8 28.35 -23.96 -32.98
N PRO A 9 27.02 -24.14 -32.94
CA PRO A 9 26.14 -23.62 -33.97
C PRO A 9 26.16 -22.09 -33.95
N VAL A 10 26.50 -21.49 -35.09
CA VAL A 10 26.35 -20.06 -35.36
C VAL A 10 24.86 -19.74 -35.36
N SER A 11 24.36 -19.27 -34.23
CA SER A 11 23.03 -18.66 -34.14
C SER A 11 23.14 -17.26 -34.74
N ASN A 12 22.65 -17.10 -35.97
CA ASN A 12 22.36 -15.80 -36.57
C ASN A 12 21.20 -15.15 -35.81
N GLY A 13 21.49 -14.56 -34.65
CA GLY A 13 20.62 -13.59 -34.00
C GLY A 13 20.78 -12.26 -34.71
N SER A 14 19.68 -11.62 -35.09
CA SER A 14 19.73 -10.28 -35.66
C SER A 14 20.25 -9.28 -34.62
N ASP A 15 20.92 -8.21 -35.03
CA ASP A 15 21.39 -7.15 -34.11
C ASP A 15 20.23 -6.57 -33.25
N ALA A 16 18.98 -6.73 -33.70
CA ALA A 16 17.78 -6.37 -32.95
C ALA A 16 17.49 -7.33 -31.77
N ASP A 17 17.80 -8.62 -31.89
CA ASP A 17 17.65 -9.60 -30.81
C ASP A 17 18.73 -9.43 -29.74
N ILE A 18 19.94 -9.01 -30.15
CA ILE A 18 21.04 -8.68 -29.23
C ILE A 18 20.73 -7.35 -28.51
N MET A 19 20.21 -6.33 -29.19
CA MET A 19 19.76 -5.10 -28.54
C MET A 19 18.59 -5.32 -27.56
N ASN A 20 17.64 -6.20 -27.88
CA ASN A 20 16.56 -6.54 -26.95
C ASN A 20 17.07 -7.33 -25.75
N ALA A 21 18.08 -8.19 -25.94
CA ALA A 21 18.73 -8.89 -24.83
C ALA A 21 19.53 -7.91 -23.95
N GLU A 22 20.30 -6.98 -24.53
CA GLU A 22 21.11 -6.01 -23.79
C GLU A 22 20.24 -4.98 -23.03
N LEU A 23 19.07 -4.60 -23.55
CA LEU A 23 18.09 -3.80 -22.81
C LEU A 23 17.44 -4.56 -21.65
N ASN A 24 17.37 -5.89 -21.73
CA ASN A 24 16.87 -6.74 -20.64
C ASN A 24 17.94 -7.09 -19.59
N TYR A 25 19.22 -7.14 -19.97
CA TYR A 25 20.32 -7.41 -19.04
C TYR A 25 20.76 -6.18 -18.23
N GLY A 26 20.40 -4.96 -18.65
CA GLY A 26 20.68 -3.72 -17.91
C GLY A 26 19.72 -3.43 -16.74
N ASN A 27 18.55 -4.10 -16.69
CA ASN A 27 17.49 -3.83 -15.70
C ASN A 27 17.26 -4.98 -14.70
N ASN A 28 18.09 -6.02 -14.72
CA ASN A 28 17.90 -7.21 -13.91
C ASN A 28 18.80 -7.22 -12.65
N PHE A 29 18.79 -6.12 -11.89
CA PHE A 29 19.10 -6.22 -10.45
C PHE A 29 17.86 -6.84 -9.80
N GLY A 30 17.90 -8.17 -9.66
CA GLY A 30 16.73 -8.99 -9.43
C GLY A 30 15.98 -8.65 -8.15
N TYR A 31 14.66 -8.59 -8.25
CA TYR A 31 13.68 -9.14 -7.30
C TYR A 31 12.39 -9.39 -8.08
N TYR A 32 12.14 -10.65 -8.43
CA TYR A 32 10.88 -11.09 -9.02
C TYR A 32 9.92 -11.37 -7.88
N GLY A 33 8.86 -10.57 -7.73
CA GLY A 33 7.75 -10.94 -6.84
C GLY A 33 6.63 -9.92 -6.76
N LEU A 34 6.94 -8.63 -6.61
CA LEU A 34 5.95 -7.61 -6.25
C LEU A 34 5.85 -6.43 -7.23
N GLN A 35 6.75 -6.33 -8.22
CA GLN A 35 6.60 -5.39 -9.36
C GLN A 35 5.23 -5.52 -10.05
N ALA A 36 4.63 -6.71 -10.05
CA ALA A 36 3.31 -6.97 -10.62
C ALA A 36 2.16 -6.26 -9.87
N ASN A 37 2.41 -5.76 -8.65
CA ASN A 37 1.40 -5.09 -7.84
C ASN A 37 1.39 -3.57 -8.02
N LEU A 38 2.33 -2.98 -8.77
CA LEU A 38 2.27 -1.55 -9.10
C LEU A 38 1.60 -1.35 -10.46
N SER A 39 0.73 -0.34 -10.54
CA SER A 39 0.05 0.02 -11.78
C SER A 39 1.04 0.50 -12.85
N PRO A 40 0.81 0.22 -14.14
CA PRO A 40 1.68 0.68 -15.23
C PRO A 40 1.90 2.20 -15.23
N ALA A 41 0.86 2.98 -14.93
CA ALA A 41 0.94 4.44 -14.86
C ALA A 41 1.81 4.96 -13.71
N LEU A 42 1.87 4.23 -12.58
CA LEU A 42 2.78 4.54 -11.50
C LEU A 42 4.22 4.20 -11.88
N CYS A 43 4.45 3.03 -12.47
CA CYS A 43 5.77 2.61 -12.96
C CYS A 43 6.34 3.60 -14.00
N GLU A 44 5.51 4.08 -14.93
CA GLU A 44 5.90 5.10 -15.91
C GLU A 44 6.34 6.40 -15.22
N ARG A 45 5.54 6.91 -14.27
CA ARG A 45 5.89 8.11 -13.50
C ARG A 45 7.16 7.94 -12.68
N MET A 46 7.42 6.74 -12.16
CA MET A 46 8.68 6.44 -11.46
C MET A 46 9.88 6.55 -12.41
N LEU A 47 9.80 5.92 -13.59
CA LEU A 47 10.88 5.89 -14.57
C LEU A 47 11.16 7.27 -15.18
N CYS A 48 10.12 8.08 -15.38
CA CYS A 48 10.26 9.43 -15.94
C CYS A 48 10.64 10.51 -14.90
N ASN A 49 10.75 10.16 -13.61
CA ASN A 49 11.08 11.12 -12.57
C ASN A 49 12.59 11.46 -12.55
N GLU A 50 12.94 12.70 -12.19
CA GLU A 50 14.34 13.11 -11.97
C GLU A 50 15.07 12.26 -10.92
N ARG A 51 14.31 11.62 -10.01
CA ARG A 51 14.77 10.74 -8.92
C ARG A 51 14.41 9.27 -9.17
N ALA A 52 14.35 8.84 -10.43
CA ALA A 52 13.97 7.47 -10.80
C ALA A 52 14.82 6.41 -10.08
N LYS A 53 16.13 6.64 -9.93
CA LYS A 53 17.03 5.72 -9.22
C LYS A 53 16.64 5.58 -7.75
N GLU A 54 16.45 6.69 -7.05
CA GLU A 54 16.06 6.68 -5.64
C GLU A 54 14.66 6.06 -5.45
N LEU A 55 13.73 6.29 -6.38
CA LEU A 55 12.40 5.68 -6.38
C LEU A 55 12.46 4.16 -6.58
N GLN A 56 13.35 3.66 -7.45
CA GLN A 56 13.59 2.23 -7.62
C GLN A 56 14.20 1.61 -6.35
N GLU A 57 15.17 2.28 -5.71
CA GLU A 57 15.73 1.83 -4.44
C GLU A 57 14.67 1.78 -3.32
N ILE A 58 13.79 2.78 -3.27
CA ILE A 58 12.65 2.80 -2.34
C ILE A 58 11.70 1.65 -2.65
N GLN A 59 11.37 1.41 -3.91
CA GLN A 59 10.52 0.29 -4.31
C GLN A 59 11.11 -1.04 -3.81
N VAL A 60 12.40 -1.29 -4.05
CA VAL A 60 13.07 -2.49 -3.55
C VAL A 60 12.94 -2.58 -2.04
N GLY A 61 13.20 -1.50 -1.30
CA GLY A 61 13.03 -1.47 0.15
C GLY A 61 11.60 -1.81 0.61
N LEU A 62 10.58 -1.34 -0.10
CA LEU A 62 9.17 -1.66 0.18
C LEU A 62 8.86 -3.13 -0.06
N GLU A 63 9.39 -3.71 -1.13
CA GLU A 63 9.24 -5.13 -1.43
C GLU A 63 9.90 -6.00 -0.37
N GLN A 64 11.09 -5.62 0.10
CA GLN A 64 11.76 -6.34 1.18
C GLN A 64 11.04 -6.21 2.53
N LEU A 65 10.41 -5.06 2.84
CA LEU A 65 9.56 -4.94 4.04
C LEU A 65 8.37 -5.91 4.05
N ILE A 66 7.91 -6.31 2.86
CA ILE A 66 6.82 -7.27 2.69
C ILE A 66 7.35 -8.71 2.81
N LEU A 67 8.48 -9.01 2.15
CA LEU A 67 9.07 -10.35 2.12
C LEU A 67 9.77 -10.73 3.44
N GLU A 68 10.40 -9.77 4.10
CA GLU A 68 11.23 -9.94 5.30
C GLU A 68 10.74 -9.04 6.44
N PRO A 69 9.53 -9.28 7.00
CA PRO A 69 8.94 -8.41 8.02
C PRO A 69 9.75 -8.31 9.32
N GLY A 70 10.66 -9.26 9.58
CA GLY A 70 11.60 -9.22 10.71
C GLY A 70 12.71 -8.16 10.57
N GLU A 71 12.99 -7.72 9.34
CA GLU A 71 14.06 -6.76 9.02
C GLU A 71 13.53 -5.32 8.86
N PHE A 72 12.44 -5.00 9.58
CA PHE A 72 11.81 -3.68 9.48
C PHE A 72 12.80 -2.53 9.70
N GLU A 73 13.64 -2.61 10.72
CA GLU A 73 14.60 -1.54 11.03
C GLU A 73 15.59 -1.35 9.87
N THR A 74 16.12 -2.42 9.30
CA THR A 74 17.04 -2.37 8.15
C THR A 74 16.40 -1.65 6.96
N TRP A 75 15.23 -2.11 6.53
CA TRP A 75 14.60 -1.62 5.30
C TRP A 75 13.92 -0.26 5.47
N SER A 76 13.33 0.03 6.63
CA SER A 76 12.76 1.36 6.91
C SER A 76 13.84 2.45 6.98
N ASN A 77 15.01 2.16 7.56
CA ASN A 77 16.14 3.10 7.57
C ASN A 77 16.67 3.34 6.15
N ALA A 78 16.80 2.30 5.33
CA ALA A 78 17.20 2.44 3.93
C ALA A 78 16.25 3.36 3.15
N ILE A 79 14.92 3.18 3.28
CA ILE A 79 13.91 4.04 2.65
C ILE A 79 14.00 5.48 3.18
N ARG A 80 14.18 5.64 4.50
CA ARG A 80 14.32 6.96 5.12
C ARG A 80 15.51 7.73 4.57
N GLU A 81 16.66 7.10 4.38
CA GLU A 81 17.85 7.77 3.83
C GLU A 81 17.59 8.39 2.45
N ARG A 82 16.76 7.74 1.62
CA ARG A 82 16.42 8.25 0.28
C ARG A 82 15.39 9.38 0.37
N THR A 83 14.38 9.22 1.24
CA THR A 83 13.29 10.19 1.39
C THR A 83 13.68 11.46 2.16
N THR A 84 14.73 11.41 2.98
CA THR A 84 15.29 12.58 3.69
C THR A 84 16.36 13.33 2.90
N ASN A 85 16.75 12.84 1.72
CA ASN A 85 17.66 13.55 0.83
C ASN A 85 17.04 14.92 0.45
N PRO A 86 17.73 16.07 0.64
CA PRO A 86 17.18 17.38 0.29
C PRO A 86 16.76 17.54 -1.17
N LEU A 87 17.31 16.69 -2.05
CA LEU A 87 16.97 16.64 -3.47
C LEU A 87 15.73 15.81 -3.78
N PHE A 88 15.20 15.08 -2.79
CA PHE A 88 13.98 14.29 -2.88
C PHE A 88 12.76 15.21 -2.75
N LYS A 89 12.28 15.69 -3.90
CA LYS A 89 11.21 16.67 -3.99
C LYS A 89 9.83 16.05 -3.71
N ILE A 90 8.84 16.91 -3.51
CA ILE A 90 7.44 16.55 -3.25
C ILE A 90 6.84 15.59 -4.30
N ASP A 91 7.23 15.70 -5.56
CA ASP A 91 6.72 14.83 -6.61
C ASP A 91 7.20 13.38 -6.44
N ALA A 92 8.47 13.19 -6.08
CA ALA A 92 9.00 11.86 -5.76
C ALA A 92 8.34 11.31 -4.48
N LEU A 93 8.04 12.17 -3.51
CA LEU A 93 7.34 11.79 -2.30
C LEU A 93 5.93 11.27 -2.56
N LYS A 94 5.18 11.94 -3.43
CA LYS A 94 3.84 11.49 -3.85
C LYS A 94 3.89 10.13 -4.52
N ILE A 95 4.87 9.91 -5.40
CA ILE A 95 5.10 8.61 -6.03
C ILE A 95 5.40 7.54 -4.96
N THR A 96 6.25 7.84 -3.97
CA THR A 96 6.53 6.92 -2.86
C THR A 96 5.29 6.57 -2.05
N VAL A 97 4.48 7.56 -1.69
CA VAL A 97 3.23 7.31 -0.95
C VAL A 97 2.28 6.47 -1.79
N GLU A 98 2.16 6.74 -3.09
CA GLU A 98 1.31 5.95 -3.98
C GLU A 98 1.80 4.50 -4.15
N MET A 99 3.11 4.27 -4.22
CA MET A 99 3.68 2.90 -4.17
C MET A 99 3.25 2.18 -2.90
N ILE A 100 3.35 2.84 -1.74
CA ILE A 100 2.95 2.26 -0.46
C ILE A 100 1.45 1.92 -0.46
N ILE A 101 0.60 2.82 -0.96
CA ILE A 101 -0.86 2.60 -1.03
C ILE A 101 -1.19 1.41 -1.93
N GLN A 102 -0.61 1.37 -3.14
CA GLN A 102 -0.84 0.29 -4.10
C GLN A 102 -0.35 -1.05 -3.55
N LEU A 103 0.84 -1.11 -2.95
CA LEU A 103 1.34 -2.33 -2.30
C LEU A 103 0.44 -2.76 -1.14
N ALA A 104 -0.04 -1.83 -0.32
CA ALA A 104 -0.93 -2.14 0.79
C ALA A 104 -2.29 -2.68 0.33
N ALA A 105 -2.85 -2.13 -0.75
CA ALA A 105 -4.14 -2.56 -1.31
C ALA A 105 -4.04 -3.87 -2.09
N PHE A 106 -3.00 -4.02 -2.91
CA PHE A 106 -2.91 -5.10 -3.91
C PHE A 106 -2.15 -6.33 -3.43
N THR A 107 -1.33 -6.23 -2.38
CA THR A 107 -0.61 -7.39 -1.85
C THR A 107 -1.53 -8.21 -0.94
N SER A 108 -1.88 -9.42 -1.38
CA SER A 108 -2.88 -10.29 -0.74
C SER A 108 -2.35 -11.15 0.42
N SER A 109 -1.24 -10.78 1.05
CA SER A 109 -0.57 -11.61 2.05
C SER A 109 -0.59 -10.98 3.44
N SER A 110 -1.50 -11.44 4.30
CA SER A 110 -1.55 -11.16 5.74
C SER A 110 -1.75 -9.69 6.16
N GLN A 111 -2.51 -9.48 7.26
CA GLN A 111 -2.62 -8.20 7.97
C GLN A 111 -1.25 -7.59 8.32
N THR A 112 -0.20 -8.43 8.39
CA THR A 112 1.19 -8.00 8.60
C THR A 112 1.68 -6.98 7.57
N VAL A 113 1.24 -7.07 6.30
CA VAL A 113 1.67 -6.13 5.25
C VAL A 113 1.10 -4.74 5.51
N GLN A 114 -0.21 -4.63 5.74
CA GLN A 114 -0.85 -3.34 6.03
C GLN A 114 -0.26 -2.72 7.31
N TYR A 115 -0.04 -3.54 8.35
CA TYR A 115 0.59 -3.10 9.59
C TYR A 115 2.01 -2.55 9.35
N ASN A 116 2.87 -3.28 8.63
CA ASN A 116 4.27 -2.88 8.40
C ASN A 116 4.37 -1.62 7.53
N LEU A 117 3.57 -1.52 6.47
CA LEU A 117 3.54 -0.33 5.62
C LEU A 117 2.99 0.89 6.37
N ALA A 118 2.02 0.70 7.26
CA ALA A 118 1.52 1.79 8.12
C ALA A 118 2.57 2.19 9.18
N LYS A 119 3.31 1.21 9.73
CA LYS A 119 4.45 1.45 10.62
C LYS A 119 5.53 2.27 9.91
N LEU A 120 5.84 1.95 8.64
CA LEU A 120 6.76 2.73 7.82
C LEU A 120 6.26 4.17 7.64
N CYS A 121 4.99 4.36 7.29
CA CYS A 121 4.40 5.68 7.15
C CYS A 121 4.56 6.53 8.43
N SER A 122 4.25 5.94 9.59
CA SER A 122 4.43 6.60 10.88
C SER A 122 5.90 6.86 11.21
N PHE A 123 6.81 5.98 10.80
CA PHE A 123 8.26 6.16 10.97
C PHE A 123 8.76 7.34 10.13
N LEU A 124 8.34 7.45 8.87
CA LEU A 124 8.73 8.58 8.02
C LEU A 124 8.13 9.92 8.49
N CYS A 125 6.95 9.91 9.13
CA CYS A 125 6.34 11.09 9.72
C CYS A 125 7.18 11.74 10.84
N SER A 126 8.05 10.99 11.54
CA SER A 126 8.84 11.59 12.62
C SER A 126 9.97 12.48 12.11
N ASP A 127 10.44 12.23 10.89
CA ASP A 127 11.68 12.80 10.37
C ASP A 127 11.43 13.84 9.27
N LEU A 128 10.22 13.88 8.71
CA LEU A 128 9.83 14.77 7.60
C LEU A 128 8.66 15.68 8.00
N GLN A 129 8.92 16.97 8.18
CA GLN A 129 8.01 17.94 8.80
C GLN A 129 6.64 18.08 8.10
N THR A 130 6.54 17.85 6.80
CA THR A 130 5.28 17.93 6.03
C THR A 130 4.74 16.58 5.58
N PHE A 131 5.48 15.48 5.82
CA PHE A 131 5.17 14.19 5.24
C PHE A 131 3.79 13.68 5.62
N GLN A 132 3.39 13.83 6.88
CA GLN A 132 2.06 13.40 7.34
C GLN A 132 0.95 14.04 6.49
N ASP A 133 1.06 15.33 6.22
CA ASP A 133 0.04 16.12 5.54
C ASP A 133 -0.05 15.81 4.04
N ASP A 134 1.10 15.56 3.41
CA ASP A 134 1.20 15.16 2.01
C ASP A 134 0.76 13.70 1.80
N MET A 135 1.09 12.83 2.77
CA MET A 135 0.68 11.44 2.79
C MET A 135 -0.84 11.32 2.95
N ILE A 136 -1.45 12.03 3.92
CA ILE A 136 -2.90 12.04 4.09
C ILE A 136 -3.60 12.55 2.83
N ALA A 137 -3.08 13.62 2.20
CA ALA A 137 -3.65 14.13 0.96
C ALA A 137 -3.60 13.09 -0.17
N SER A 138 -2.50 12.35 -0.30
CA SER A 138 -2.34 11.30 -1.31
C SER A 138 -3.25 10.10 -1.05
N LEU A 139 -3.42 9.70 0.22
CA LEU A 139 -4.36 8.66 0.63
C LEU A 139 -5.80 9.03 0.28
N LEU A 140 -6.22 10.25 0.62
CA LEU A 140 -7.56 10.75 0.29
C LEU A 140 -7.78 10.83 -1.22
N CYS A 141 -6.79 11.31 -1.99
CA CYS A 141 -6.85 11.32 -3.44
C CYS A 141 -7.08 9.91 -4.02
N PHE A 142 -6.32 8.92 -3.54
CA PHE A 142 -6.49 7.53 -3.96
C PHE A 142 -7.86 6.95 -3.56
N HIS A 143 -8.35 7.26 -2.35
CA HIS A 143 -9.67 6.87 -1.85
C HIS A 143 -10.80 7.39 -2.75
N GLU A 144 -10.70 8.64 -3.22
CA GLU A 144 -11.71 9.23 -4.11
C GLU A 144 -11.62 8.68 -5.54
N GLU A 145 -10.40 8.53 -6.08
CA GLU A 145 -10.22 8.27 -7.52
C GLU A 145 -10.19 6.78 -7.89
N GLN A 146 -9.66 5.93 -7.01
CA GLN A 146 -9.32 4.54 -7.35
C GLN A 146 -10.14 3.49 -6.60
N ARG A 147 -10.69 3.85 -5.43
CA ARG A 147 -11.35 2.89 -4.53
C ARG A 147 -12.50 2.12 -5.17
N SER A 148 -13.31 2.78 -6.00
CA SER A 148 -14.44 2.14 -6.69
C SER A 148 -14.01 1.03 -7.64
N ASN A 149 -12.78 1.10 -8.17
CA ASN A 149 -12.22 0.14 -9.13
C ASN A 149 -11.58 -1.09 -8.45
N LEU A 150 -11.50 -1.09 -7.12
CA LEU A 150 -10.91 -2.18 -6.35
C LEU A 150 -11.87 -3.36 -6.25
N ASN A 151 -11.34 -4.59 -6.28
CA ASN A 151 -12.12 -5.77 -5.92
C ASN A 151 -12.31 -5.89 -4.40
N ASP A 152 -13.16 -6.81 -3.97
CA ASP A 152 -13.49 -6.99 -2.55
C ASP A 152 -12.29 -7.24 -1.64
N GLN A 153 -11.31 -8.02 -2.09
CA GLN A 153 -10.10 -8.26 -1.28
C GLN A 153 -9.24 -7.00 -1.16
N GLN A 154 -9.10 -6.26 -2.25
CA GLN A 154 -8.34 -5.01 -2.29
C GLN A 154 -9.00 -3.91 -1.45
N ARG A 155 -10.33 -3.81 -1.47
CA ARG A 155 -11.09 -2.89 -0.59
C ARG A 155 -10.86 -3.20 0.89
N LYS A 156 -10.92 -4.49 1.28
CA LYS A 156 -10.62 -4.92 2.66
C LYS A 156 -9.19 -4.55 3.07
N ASN A 157 -8.22 -4.79 2.18
CA ASN A 157 -6.82 -4.47 2.43
C ASN A 157 -6.61 -2.96 2.59
N LEU A 158 -7.21 -2.14 1.70
CA LEU A 158 -7.14 -0.67 1.78
C LEU A 158 -7.74 -0.15 3.09
N LEU A 159 -8.92 -0.66 3.47
CA LEU A 159 -9.60 -0.27 4.70
C LEU A 159 -8.73 -0.57 5.93
N LEU A 160 -8.14 -1.76 6.00
CA LEU A 160 -7.25 -2.16 7.07
C LEU A 160 -6.01 -1.26 7.12
N PHE A 161 -5.43 -0.94 5.97
CA PHE A 161 -4.28 -0.04 5.88
C PHE A 161 -4.60 1.38 6.39
N PHE A 162 -5.76 1.94 6.02
CA PHE A 162 -6.20 3.24 6.54
C PHE A 162 -6.35 3.22 8.06
N ALA A 163 -6.96 2.16 8.60
CA ALA A 163 -7.14 1.99 10.04
C ALA A 163 -5.80 1.91 10.77
N GLU A 164 -4.84 1.15 10.24
CA GLU A 164 -3.49 0.99 10.80
C GLU A 164 -2.70 2.31 10.78
N ILE A 165 -2.81 3.10 9.71
CA ILE A 165 -2.22 4.45 9.65
C ILE A 165 -2.84 5.32 10.74
N TYR A 166 -4.17 5.38 10.79
CA TYR A 166 -4.88 6.23 11.74
C TYR A 166 -4.55 5.91 13.20
N GLU A 167 -4.37 4.63 13.52
CA GLU A 167 -3.94 4.18 14.84
C GLU A 167 -2.57 4.75 15.22
N LYS A 168 -1.61 4.76 14.28
CA LYS A 168 -0.20 5.11 14.50
C LYS A 168 0.09 6.61 14.43
N LEU A 169 -0.75 7.39 13.75
CA LEU A 169 -0.56 8.84 13.66
C LEU A 169 -0.75 9.53 15.01
N LYS A 170 0.25 10.32 15.41
CA LYS A 170 0.25 11.04 16.71
C LYS A 170 -0.66 12.27 16.70
N SER A 171 -0.71 13.01 15.59
CA SER A 171 -1.52 14.23 15.46
C SER A 171 -2.86 13.91 14.82
N LYS A 172 -3.94 14.05 15.60
CA LYS A 172 -5.31 13.75 15.16
C LYS A 172 -6.22 14.99 15.06
N LYS A 173 -5.68 16.18 15.28
CA LYS A 173 -6.47 17.43 15.30
C LYS A 173 -6.20 18.25 14.05
N SER A 174 -6.88 17.94 12.96
CA SER A 174 -6.90 18.75 11.73
C SER A 174 -8.13 18.43 10.87
N SER A 175 -8.53 19.36 9.99
CA SER A 175 -9.60 19.11 9.02
C SER A 175 -9.26 17.95 8.06
N LYS A 176 -7.97 17.79 7.71
CA LYS A 176 -7.49 16.64 6.94
C LYS A 176 -7.70 15.31 7.69
N MET A 177 -7.50 15.31 9.01
CA MET A 177 -7.76 14.11 9.81
C MET A 177 -9.25 13.78 9.85
N GLN A 178 -10.12 14.78 9.97
CA GLN A 178 -11.58 14.56 9.90
C GLN A 178 -11.99 13.97 8.54
N ALA A 179 -11.39 14.43 7.43
CA ALA A 179 -11.60 13.82 6.12
C ALA A 179 -11.10 12.36 6.08
N PHE A 180 -9.96 12.07 6.71
CA PHE A 180 -9.42 10.72 6.82
C PHE A 180 -10.33 9.78 7.63
N GLU A 181 -10.90 10.26 8.73
CA GLU A 181 -11.89 9.55 9.53
C GLU A 181 -13.17 9.25 8.74
N ASN A 182 -13.66 10.24 7.99
CA ASN A 182 -14.81 10.04 7.10
C ASN A 182 -14.51 8.98 6.03
N ALA A 183 -13.32 9.01 5.43
CA ALA A 183 -12.90 8.02 4.43
C ALA A 183 -12.88 6.59 5.01
N ILE A 184 -12.45 6.41 6.27
CA ILE A 184 -12.53 5.12 6.97
C ILE A 184 -13.98 4.67 7.13
N LEU A 185 -14.87 5.56 7.59
CA LEU A 185 -16.28 5.23 7.80
C LEU A 185 -16.99 4.89 6.49
N GLU A 186 -16.70 5.60 5.41
CA GLU A 186 -17.20 5.31 4.07
C GLU A 186 -16.73 3.95 3.56
N GLN A 187 -15.45 3.63 3.74
CA GLN A 187 -14.88 2.33 3.40
C GLN A 187 -15.53 1.19 4.21
N ILE A 188 -15.82 1.39 5.50
CA ILE A 188 -16.57 0.41 6.30
C ILE A 188 -17.95 0.16 5.69
N LYS A 189 -18.70 1.24 5.41
CA LYS A 189 -20.05 1.13 4.81
C LYS A 189 -20.00 0.41 3.46
N GLU A 190 -19.02 0.74 2.62
CA GLU A 190 -18.85 0.07 1.33
C GLU A 190 -18.51 -1.41 1.50
N VAL A 191 -17.57 -1.79 2.37
CA VAL A 191 -17.24 -3.20 2.60
C VAL A 191 -18.43 -4.01 3.10
N LEU A 192 -19.29 -3.43 3.95
CA LEU A 192 -20.49 -4.10 4.46
C LEU A 192 -21.62 -4.21 3.44
N THR A 193 -21.67 -3.33 2.44
CA THR A 193 -22.77 -3.25 1.46
C THR A 193 -22.38 -3.75 0.06
N ALA A 194 -21.08 -3.90 -0.21
CA ALA A 194 -20.56 -4.40 -1.48
C ALA A 194 -20.84 -5.89 -1.64
N ASP A 195 -21.42 -6.27 -2.78
CA ASP A 195 -21.67 -7.65 -3.20
C ASP A 195 -22.34 -8.49 -2.10
N ARG A 196 -22.08 -9.81 -2.08
CA ARG A 196 -22.56 -10.69 -1.02
C ARG A 196 -21.75 -10.44 0.24
N LEU A 197 -22.44 -10.19 1.35
CA LEU A 197 -21.84 -10.15 2.68
C LEU A 197 -21.32 -11.53 3.06
N ASP A 198 -20.09 -11.57 3.57
CA ASP A 198 -19.45 -12.77 4.11
C ASP A 198 -18.74 -12.47 5.43
N ASP A 199 -18.35 -13.55 6.13
CA ASP A 199 -17.66 -13.50 7.41
C ASP A 199 -16.33 -12.74 7.34
N SER A 200 -15.60 -12.84 6.23
CA SER A 200 -14.31 -12.14 6.07
C SER A 200 -14.47 -10.61 6.07
N LYS A 201 -15.56 -10.10 5.47
CA LYS A 201 -15.89 -8.67 5.47
C LYS A 201 -16.20 -8.18 6.88
N VAL A 202 -17.02 -8.92 7.62
CA VAL A 202 -17.38 -8.58 9.01
C VAL A 202 -16.14 -8.61 9.92
N LYS A 203 -15.29 -9.63 9.80
CA LYS A 203 -14.03 -9.73 10.56
C LYS A 203 -13.12 -8.53 10.35
N VAL A 204 -12.91 -8.10 9.10
CA VAL A 204 -12.09 -6.92 8.79
C VAL A 204 -12.70 -5.66 9.39
N VAL A 205 -14.02 -5.47 9.28
CA VAL A 205 -14.70 -4.30 9.87
C VAL A 205 -14.58 -4.27 11.38
N VAL A 206 -14.77 -5.41 12.05
CA VAL A 206 -14.60 -5.52 13.50
C VAL A 206 -13.16 -5.18 13.90
N GLU A 207 -12.17 -5.66 13.16
CA GLU A 207 -10.76 -5.35 13.42
C GLU A 207 -10.46 -3.86 13.26
N VAL A 208 -10.96 -3.24 12.19
CA VAL A 208 -10.86 -1.79 11.96
C VAL A 208 -11.49 -0.99 13.10
N LEU A 209 -12.67 -1.42 13.59
CA LEU A 209 -13.33 -0.77 14.71
C LEU A 209 -12.54 -0.92 16.02
N LYS A 210 -11.82 -2.03 16.24
CA LYS A 210 -10.91 -2.14 17.39
C LYS A 210 -9.74 -1.16 17.31
N LEU A 211 -9.16 -0.98 16.11
CA LEU A 211 -8.04 -0.06 15.89
C LEU A 211 -8.47 1.42 16.04
N THR A 212 -9.64 1.76 15.50
CA THR A 212 -10.06 3.15 15.32
C THR A 212 -11.15 3.63 16.28
N GLY A 213 -11.93 2.71 16.86
CA GLY A 213 -13.17 3.03 17.58
C GLY A 213 -13.00 3.98 18.76
N ARG A 214 -11.89 3.87 19.51
CA ARG A 214 -11.59 4.77 20.64
C ARG A 214 -11.37 6.23 20.25
N TYR A 215 -11.10 6.51 18.99
CA TYR A 215 -10.81 7.86 18.48
C TYR A 215 -12.00 8.42 17.70
N LEU A 216 -12.70 7.55 16.98
CA LEU A 216 -13.92 7.89 16.27
C LEU A 216 -15.10 8.16 17.22
N ASP A 217 -15.00 7.79 18.50
CA ASP A 217 -16.02 8.08 19.54
C ASP A 217 -15.80 9.46 20.20
N THR A 218 -15.53 10.49 19.38
CA THR A 218 -15.43 11.88 19.83
C THR A 218 -16.40 12.77 19.04
N ASP A 219 -17.16 13.61 19.77
CA ASP A 219 -18.13 14.59 19.26
C ASP A 219 -19.10 14.05 18.17
N GLU A 220 -18.93 14.48 16.92
CA GLU A 220 -19.77 14.08 15.77
C GLU A 220 -19.57 12.61 15.35
N GLY A 221 -18.44 12.01 15.72
CA GLY A 221 -18.09 10.64 15.38
C GLY A 221 -18.93 9.59 16.12
N THR A 222 -19.37 9.89 17.34
CA THR A 222 -20.24 8.99 18.15
C THR A 222 -21.53 8.62 17.43
N SER A 223 -22.17 9.59 16.74
CA SER A 223 -23.40 9.30 15.98
C SER A 223 -23.14 8.35 14.80
N LYS A 224 -22.00 8.50 14.12
CA LYS A 224 -21.63 7.67 12.96
C LYS A 224 -21.24 6.26 13.39
N ILE A 225 -20.53 6.12 14.50
CA ILE A 225 -20.24 4.79 15.10
C ILE A 225 -21.54 4.11 15.50
N ASN A 226 -22.46 4.81 16.18
CA ASN A 226 -23.72 4.20 16.61
C ASN A 226 -24.56 3.69 15.44
N GLU A 227 -24.54 4.40 14.30
CA GLU A 227 -25.16 3.92 13.06
C GLU A 227 -24.50 2.62 12.58
N LEU A 228 -23.17 2.56 12.55
CA LEU A 228 -22.42 1.35 12.16
C LEU A 228 -22.68 0.17 13.11
N LEU A 229 -22.66 0.40 14.43
CA LEU A 229 -22.96 -0.64 15.42
C LEU A 229 -24.41 -1.13 15.29
N THR A 230 -25.35 -0.25 14.96
CA THR A 230 -26.74 -0.63 14.68
C THR A 230 -26.82 -1.52 13.44
N GLN A 231 -26.10 -1.18 12.37
CA GLN A 231 -26.02 -2.00 11.15
C GLN A 231 -25.39 -3.37 11.42
N LEU A 232 -24.28 -3.42 12.17
CA LEU A 232 -23.64 -4.68 12.55
C LEU A 232 -24.55 -5.56 13.41
N ASN A 233 -25.30 -4.97 14.34
CA ASN A 233 -26.31 -5.69 15.12
C ASN A 233 -27.44 -6.24 14.24
N ALA A 234 -27.88 -5.49 13.23
CA ALA A 234 -28.88 -5.96 12.28
C ALA A 234 -28.34 -7.13 11.44
N ILE A 235 -27.08 -7.04 10.99
CA ILE A 235 -26.38 -8.11 10.28
C ILE A 235 -26.28 -9.37 11.14
N ALA A 236 -25.84 -9.26 12.40
CA ALA A 236 -25.72 -10.40 13.31
C ALA A 236 -27.07 -11.12 13.52
N LYS A 237 -28.17 -10.37 13.62
CA LYS A 237 -29.52 -10.93 13.74
C LYS A 237 -30.03 -11.58 12.45
N ALA A 238 -29.72 -11.00 11.30
CA ALA A 238 -30.18 -11.46 9.99
C ALA A 238 -29.35 -12.64 9.44
N HIS A 239 -28.10 -12.76 9.86
CA HIS A 239 -27.15 -13.78 9.38
C HIS A 239 -26.54 -14.59 10.53
N PRO A 240 -27.28 -15.56 11.12
CA PRO A 240 -26.80 -16.35 12.25
C PRO A 240 -25.47 -17.08 11.97
N ALA A 241 -25.24 -17.49 10.71
CA ALA A 241 -24.00 -18.15 10.29
C ALA A 241 -22.77 -17.23 10.19
N ILE A 242 -22.96 -15.90 10.27
CA ILE A 242 -21.90 -14.88 10.32
C ILE A 242 -21.73 -14.35 11.76
N SER A 243 -22.66 -14.66 12.67
CA SER A 243 -22.71 -14.11 14.02
C SER A 243 -21.78 -14.82 15.02
N GLU A 244 -21.27 -16.00 14.70
CA GLU A 244 -20.26 -16.73 15.50
C GLU A 244 -18.84 -16.28 15.18
#